data_AF-A0A841G6R7-F1
#
_entry.id   AF-A0A841G6R7-F1
#
_cell.length_a   1.000
_cell.length_b   1.000
_cell.length_c   1.000
_cell.angle_alpha   90.00
_cell.angle_beta   90.00
_cell.angle_gamma   90.00
#
_symmetry.space_group_name_H-M   'P 1'
#
loop_
_entity.id
_entity.type
_entity.pdbx_description
1 polymer ?
#
loop_
_entity_poly.entity_id
_entity_poly.type
_entity_poly.pdbx_seq_one_letter_code
_entity_poly.pdbx_strand_id
1 'polypeptide(L)'
;MKNPEIKSLYKYKPINLFTLDIIANERIFYALPESFNDPFDAKCSFKRQTSTTPATTAQTKKHFPNGIRDGITAYSLNDHTQDINEFEEKLKSYGILSLSENCKDILMWSHYADDHKGLCIEFERTESCVLGDDTKTKKVNYTKAYPSLTPNIFNSKSLMSEAQLRVLYTKSEQWSYEYEWRSFIINGGTVERIPGRIKSIIFGNRASNSDIDIIRKIVADRNIPLFKASLKSGDFGLKLNKII
;
A
#
# COMPACT_ATOMS: atom_id res chain seq x y z
N MET A 1 -10.45 -13.41 -8.82
CA MET A 1 -9.39 -12.74 -8.05
C MET A 1 -8.01 -13.06 -8.61
N LYS A 2 -7.10 -12.08 -8.76
CA LYS A 2 -5.69 -12.29 -9.16
C LYS A 2 -4.90 -12.96 -8.02
N ASN A 3 -3.88 -13.74 -8.37
CA ASN A 3 -3.09 -14.54 -7.41
C ASN A 3 -3.97 -15.40 -6.49
N PRO A 4 -4.81 -16.31 -7.03
CA PRO A 4 -5.73 -17.11 -6.23
C PRO A 4 -5.03 -18.08 -5.26
N GLU A 5 -3.75 -18.38 -5.48
CA GLU A 5 -2.89 -19.18 -4.59
C GLU A 5 -2.60 -18.49 -3.24
N ILE A 6 -2.62 -17.16 -3.20
CA ILE A 6 -2.41 -16.38 -1.98
C ILE A 6 -3.73 -16.28 -1.21
N LYS A 7 -3.88 -17.11 -0.18
CA LYS A 7 -5.09 -17.24 0.66
C LYS A 7 -5.04 -16.43 1.96
N SER A 8 -3.88 -15.89 2.31
CA SER A 8 -3.68 -15.13 3.53
C SER A 8 -2.75 -13.95 3.31
N LEU A 9 -3.01 -12.85 4.02
CA LEU A 9 -2.12 -11.69 4.11
C LEU A 9 -1.90 -11.34 5.57
N TYR A 10 -0.73 -10.78 5.88
CA TYR A 10 -0.20 -10.71 7.24
C TYR A 10 0.11 -9.28 7.64
N LYS A 11 -0.28 -8.90 8.86
CA LYS A 11 0.08 -7.60 9.45
C LYS A 11 0.97 -7.80 10.67
N TYR A 12 2.24 -7.43 10.53
CA TYR A 12 3.20 -7.37 11.63
C TYR A 12 2.93 -6.14 12.50
N LYS A 13 2.97 -6.33 13.82
CA LYS A 13 2.63 -5.29 14.79
C LYS A 13 3.39 -5.48 16.12
N PRO A 14 3.85 -4.40 16.76
CA PRO A 14 4.12 -4.43 18.20
C PRO A 14 2.82 -4.69 18.98
N ILE A 15 2.92 -5.20 20.20
CA ILE A 15 1.75 -5.40 21.07
C ILE A 15 1.53 -4.11 21.87
N ASN A 16 0.53 -3.34 21.46
CA ASN A 16 0.14 -2.07 22.08
C ASN A 16 -1.37 -1.83 21.91
N LEU A 17 -1.90 -0.72 22.44
CA LEU A 17 -3.33 -0.40 22.40
C LEU A 17 -3.94 -0.46 21.00
N PHE A 18 -3.21 -0.03 19.96
CA PHE A 18 -3.70 -0.08 18.58
C PHE A 18 -3.82 -1.52 18.05
N THR A 19 -2.90 -2.41 18.45
CA THR A 19 -2.95 -3.82 18.06
C THR A 19 -4.06 -4.55 18.83
N LEU A 20 -4.26 -4.23 20.11
CA LEU A 20 -5.38 -4.73 20.89
C LEU A 20 -6.71 -4.29 20.27
N ASP A 21 -6.81 -3.04 19.82
CA ASP A 21 -8.00 -2.51 19.15
C ASP A 21 -8.33 -3.24 17.84
N ILE A 22 -7.33 -3.57 17.02
CA ILE A 22 -7.53 -4.38 15.81
C ILE A 22 -8.14 -5.73 16.14
N ILE A 23 -7.58 -6.39 17.15
CA ILE A 23 -8.00 -7.75 17.51
C ILE A 23 -9.37 -7.70 18.17
N ALA A 24 -9.57 -6.87 19.19
CA ALA A 24 -10.81 -6.82 19.96
C ALA A 24 -12.00 -6.24 19.18
N ASN A 25 -11.78 -5.15 18.44
CA ASN A 25 -12.84 -4.38 17.80
C ASN A 25 -12.92 -4.58 16.28
N GLU A 26 -12.10 -5.45 15.70
CA GLU A 26 -12.09 -5.77 14.26
C GLU A 26 -12.00 -4.52 13.35
N ARG A 27 -11.20 -3.55 13.77
CA ARG A 27 -10.99 -2.29 13.02
C ARG A 27 -9.52 -1.95 12.88
N ILE A 28 -9.12 -1.36 11.76
CA ILE A 28 -7.73 -1.12 11.43
C ILE A 28 -7.53 0.25 10.79
N PHE A 29 -6.41 0.88 11.14
CA PHE A 29 -6.04 2.19 10.63
C PHE A 29 -5.42 2.10 9.23
N TYR A 30 -5.88 2.95 8.33
CA TYR A 30 -5.30 3.15 7.00
C TYR A 30 -4.40 4.39 7.03
N ALA A 31 -3.09 4.15 6.94
CA ALA A 31 -2.07 5.16 7.15
C ALA A 31 -1.92 6.11 5.95
N LEU A 32 -1.64 7.39 6.21
CA LEU A 32 -1.32 8.36 5.16
C LEU A 32 0.13 8.13 4.68
N PRO A 33 0.46 8.36 3.40
CA PRO A 33 1.81 8.16 2.87
C PRO A 33 2.90 8.92 3.65
N GLU A 34 2.57 10.11 4.14
CA GLU A 34 3.48 10.94 4.94
C GLU A 34 3.86 10.34 6.30
N SER A 35 3.11 9.36 6.79
CA SER A 35 3.38 8.68 8.06
C SER A 35 4.33 7.48 7.92
N PHE A 36 4.79 7.18 6.71
CA PHE A 36 5.68 6.05 6.46
C PHE A 36 7.11 6.35 6.95
N ASN A 37 7.80 5.29 7.35
CA ASN A 37 9.18 5.34 7.80
C ASN A 37 10.17 5.64 6.67
N ASP A 38 9.82 5.26 5.43
CA ASP A 38 10.65 5.52 4.26
C ASP A 38 10.21 6.82 3.54
N PRO A 39 11.03 7.90 3.57
CA PRO A 39 10.70 9.13 2.87
C PRO A 39 10.74 8.99 1.34
N PHE A 40 11.21 7.86 0.79
CA PHE A 40 11.20 7.60 -0.65
C PHE A 40 9.91 6.94 -1.15
N ASP A 41 9.02 6.46 -0.26
CA ASP A 41 7.77 5.77 -0.65
C ASP A 41 6.71 6.75 -1.19
N ALA A 42 5.78 6.22 -2.00
CA ALA A 42 4.68 6.96 -2.65
C ALA A 42 5.10 8.19 -3.48
N LYS A 43 6.34 8.20 -3.99
CA LYS A 43 6.90 9.28 -4.83
C LYS A 43 6.90 8.94 -6.31
N CYS A 44 6.92 9.98 -7.14
CA CYS A 44 6.97 9.88 -8.59
C CYS A 44 7.87 10.94 -9.21
N SER A 45 8.13 10.84 -10.51
CA SER A 45 8.83 11.87 -11.27
C SER A 45 8.03 12.20 -12.53
N PHE A 46 8.08 13.46 -12.98
CA PHE A 46 7.51 13.87 -14.27
C PHE A 46 8.62 14.13 -15.28
N LYS A 47 8.54 13.50 -16.47
CA LYS A 47 9.57 13.67 -17.52
C LYS A 47 9.66 15.11 -18.01
N ARG A 48 8.53 15.83 -18.01
CA ARG A 48 8.37 17.23 -18.41
C ARG A 48 7.21 17.81 -17.62
N GLN A 49 7.26 19.12 -17.37
CA GLN A 49 6.13 19.88 -16.80
C GLN A 49 5.19 20.41 -17.89
N THR A 50 5.59 20.36 -19.16
CA THR A 50 4.83 20.93 -20.26
C THR A 50 4.36 19.87 -21.24
N SER A 51 3.20 20.09 -21.86
CA SER A 51 2.72 19.34 -23.02
C SER A 51 2.38 20.25 -24.19
N THR A 52 2.25 19.68 -25.39
CA THR A 52 1.78 20.40 -26.57
C THR A 52 0.44 19.86 -27.02
N THR A 53 -0.53 20.74 -27.22
CA THR A 53 -1.84 20.40 -27.79
C THR A 53 -2.11 21.25 -29.03
N PRO A 54 -2.91 20.78 -30.00
CA PRO A 54 -3.32 21.62 -31.14
C PRO A 54 -3.88 22.95 -30.64
N ALA A 55 -3.39 24.06 -31.21
CA ALA A 55 -3.84 25.39 -30.83
C ALA A 55 -5.31 25.57 -31.22
N THR A 56 -6.10 26.15 -30.32
CA THR A 56 -7.50 26.48 -30.61
C THR A 56 -7.60 27.51 -31.73
N THR A 57 -8.73 27.58 -32.41
CA THR A 57 -8.99 28.60 -33.44
C THR A 57 -8.78 30.02 -32.91
N ALA A 58 -9.13 30.28 -31.65
CA ALA A 58 -8.92 31.58 -31.00
C ALA A 58 -7.43 31.90 -30.80
N GLN A 59 -6.64 30.95 -30.27
CA GLN A 59 -5.19 31.11 -30.10
C GLN A 59 -4.47 31.28 -31.44
N THR A 60 -4.90 30.50 -32.44
CA THR A 60 -4.40 30.56 -33.81
C THR A 60 -4.68 31.94 -34.42
N LYS A 61 -5.92 32.43 -34.39
CA LYS A 61 -6.28 33.76 -34.92
C LYS A 61 -5.57 34.90 -34.21
N LYS A 62 -5.27 34.75 -32.91
CA LYS A 62 -4.55 35.77 -32.13
C LYS A 62 -3.10 35.97 -32.62
N HIS A 63 -2.38 34.88 -32.90
CA HIS A 63 -0.96 34.94 -33.28
C HIS A 63 -0.74 34.93 -34.80
N PHE A 64 -1.71 34.40 -35.54
CA PHE A 64 -1.73 34.34 -37.01
C PHE A 64 -3.04 34.95 -37.53
N PRO A 65 -3.21 36.28 -37.46
CA PRO A 65 -4.46 36.95 -37.84
C PRO A 65 -4.81 36.76 -39.32
N ASN A 66 -3.81 36.55 -40.18
CA ASN A 66 -3.97 36.29 -41.62
C ASN A 66 -4.11 34.79 -41.96
N GLY A 67 -4.33 33.95 -40.94
CA GLY A 67 -4.38 32.50 -41.10
C GLY A 67 -3.00 31.83 -41.05
N ILE A 68 -3.02 30.52 -40.90
CA ILE A 68 -1.83 29.67 -40.98
C ILE A 68 -1.70 29.17 -42.42
N ARG A 69 -0.48 29.06 -42.95
CA ARG A 69 -0.23 28.50 -44.29
C ARG A 69 -0.72 27.05 -44.38
N ASP A 70 -1.23 26.67 -45.54
CA ASP A 70 -1.67 25.30 -45.82
C ASP A 70 -0.57 24.28 -45.49
N GLY A 71 -0.97 23.22 -44.77
CA GLY A 71 -0.05 22.17 -44.30
C GLY A 71 0.66 22.45 -42.98
N ILE A 72 0.42 23.59 -42.32
CA ILE A 72 1.00 23.90 -41.00
C ILE A 72 -0.06 23.79 -39.90
N THR A 73 0.24 23.07 -38.82
CA THR A 73 -0.58 22.98 -37.60
C THR A 73 0.08 23.77 -36.48
N ALA A 74 -0.61 24.74 -35.90
CA ALA A 74 -0.15 25.42 -34.70
C ALA A 74 -0.40 24.55 -33.44
N TYR A 75 0.56 24.57 -32.52
CA TYR A 75 0.45 23.94 -31.21
C TYR A 75 0.53 25.00 -30.12
N SER A 76 -0.22 24.79 -29.04
CA SER A 76 -0.10 25.53 -27.78
C SER A 76 0.77 24.72 -26.82
N LEU A 77 1.63 25.40 -26.06
CA LEU A 77 2.35 24.83 -24.93
C LEU A 77 1.47 24.99 -23.67
N ASN A 78 1.20 23.90 -22.99
CA ASN A 78 0.47 23.91 -21.72
C ASN A 78 1.45 23.65 -20.58
N ASP A 79 1.43 24.51 -19.57
CA ASP A 79 2.16 24.34 -18.32
C ASP A 79 1.29 23.57 -17.32
N HIS A 80 1.79 22.43 -16.85
CA HIS A 80 1.09 21.54 -15.92
C HIS A 80 1.64 21.62 -14.50
N THR A 81 2.39 22.66 -14.15
CA THR A 81 2.96 22.82 -12.80
C THR A 81 1.88 22.71 -11.71
N GLN A 82 0.72 23.35 -11.92
CA GLN A 82 -0.41 23.25 -10.98
C GLN A 82 -1.02 21.84 -10.96
N ASP A 83 -1.25 21.23 -12.12
CA ASP A 83 -1.82 19.87 -12.21
C ASP A 83 -0.92 18.83 -11.51
N ILE A 84 0.40 19.00 -11.63
CA ILE A 84 1.40 18.16 -10.96
C ILE A 84 1.31 18.33 -9.45
N ASN A 85 1.23 19.57 -8.95
CA ASN A 85 1.08 19.83 -7.52
C ASN A 85 -0.22 19.21 -6.97
N GLU A 86 -1.34 19.40 -7.68
CA GLU A 86 -2.63 18.81 -7.30
C GLU A 86 -2.60 17.28 -7.33
N PHE A 87 -1.89 16.68 -8.31
CA PHE A 87 -1.67 15.24 -8.37
C PHE A 87 -0.91 14.72 -7.14
N GLU A 88 0.19 15.39 -6.78
CA GLU A 88 1.03 15.02 -5.63
C GLU A 88 0.29 15.22 -4.30
N GLU A 89 -0.45 16.30 -4.14
CA GLU A 89 -1.33 16.50 -2.97
C GLU A 89 -2.41 15.42 -2.89
N LYS A 90 -2.96 14.99 -4.03
CA LYS A 90 -3.97 13.94 -4.04
C LYS A 90 -3.39 12.60 -3.58
N LEU A 91 -2.13 12.27 -3.90
CA LEU A 91 -1.47 11.06 -3.40
C LEU A 91 -1.45 11.02 -1.87
N LYS A 92 -1.18 12.15 -1.22
CA LYS A 92 -1.14 12.26 0.24
C LYS A 92 -2.49 11.98 0.90
N SER A 93 -3.59 12.15 0.19
CA SER A 93 -4.94 11.89 0.73
C SER A 93 -5.33 10.41 0.81
N TYR A 94 -4.56 9.50 0.21
CA TYR A 94 -4.91 8.08 0.23
C TYR A 94 -4.61 7.45 1.58
N GLY A 95 -5.50 6.56 2.03
CA GLY A 95 -5.22 5.66 3.14
C GLY A 95 -4.63 4.38 2.63
N ILE A 96 -3.52 3.94 3.21
CA ILE A 96 -2.78 2.74 2.82
C ILE A 96 -2.75 1.75 3.97
N LEU A 97 -3.19 0.53 3.69
CA LEU A 97 -2.98 -0.62 4.55
C LEU A 97 -1.96 -1.56 3.90
N SER A 98 -0.74 -1.56 4.44
CA SER A 98 0.35 -2.46 4.05
C SER A 98 0.25 -3.81 4.77
N LEU A 99 0.27 -4.89 4.00
CA LEU A 99 0.25 -6.28 4.45
C LEU A 99 1.37 -7.05 3.75
N SER A 100 1.83 -8.17 4.32
CA SER A 100 2.81 -9.06 3.69
C SER A 100 2.15 -10.38 3.27
N GLU A 101 2.66 -11.04 2.24
CA GLU A 101 2.27 -12.43 1.94
C GLU A 101 3.06 -13.47 2.75
N ASN A 102 4.11 -13.06 3.48
CA ASN A 102 4.99 -13.95 4.23
C ASN A 102 4.95 -13.62 5.73
N CYS A 103 4.66 -14.60 6.58
CA CYS A 103 4.66 -14.46 8.04
C CYS A 103 5.95 -14.91 8.72
N LYS A 104 6.92 -15.42 7.96
CA LYS A 104 8.19 -15.98 8.46
C LYS A 104 9.41 -15.14 8.11
N ASP A 105 9.22 -14.00 7.45
CA ASP A 105 10.32 -13.11 7.10
C ASP A 105 10.96 -12.50 8.36
N ILE A 106 12.25 -12.76 8.55
CA ILE A 106 12.99 -12.38 9.76
C ILE A 106 13.21 -10.86 9.85
N LEU A 107 13.32 -10.16 8.73
CA LEU A 107 13.49 -8.72 8.69
C LEU A 107 12.16 -8.04 9.03
N MET A 108 11.04 -8.56 8.52
CA MET A 108 9.70 -8.09 8.89
C MET A 108 9.44 -8.20 10.40
N TRP A 109 9.82 -9.32 11.01
CA TRP A 109 9.72 -9.50 12.46
C TRP A 109 10.61 -8.52 13.24
N SER A 110 11.79 -8.21 12.72
CA SER A 110 12.73 -7.27 13.34
C SER A 110 12.20 -5.83 13.27
N HIS A 111 11.78 -5.38 12.08
CA HIS A 111 11.37 -4.00 11.84
C HIS A 111 9.96 -3.66 12.35
N TYR A 112 9.00 -4.57 12.18
CA TYR A 112 7.57 -4.23 12.32
C TYR A 112 6.88 -4.94 13.49
N ALA A 113 7.57 -5.85 14.18
CA ALA A 113 7.05 -6.59 15.32
C ALA A 113 7.96 -6.48 16.56
N ASP A 114 8.50 -5.27 16.80
CA ASP A 114 9.26 -4.91 18.02
C ASP A 114 10.38 -5.94 18.33
N ASP A 115 11.30 -6.12 17.39
CA ASP A 115 12.41 -7.06 17.51
C ASP A 115 11.98 -8.49 17.89
N HIS A 116 10.95 -9.02 17.21
CA HIS A 116 10.32 -10.32 17.51
C HIS A 116 9.58 -10.42 18.86
N LYS A 117 9.30 -9.31 19.56
CA LYS A 117 8.46 -9.31 20.79
C LYS A 117 6.97 -9.17 20.47
N GLY A 118 6.65 -8.63 19.31
CA GLY A 118 5.30 -8.38 18.84
C GLY A 118 4.56 -9.61 18.32
N LEU A 119 3.58 -9.36 17.45
CA LEU A 119 2.77 -10.38 16.81
C LEU A 119 2.55 -10.10 15.32
N CYS A 120 2.00 -11.09 14.64
CA CYS A 120 1.60 -11.03 13.26
C CYS A 120 0.14 -11.54 13.15
N ILE A 121 -0.74 -10.70 12.60
CA ILE A 121 -2.15 -11.01 12.42
C ILE A 121 -2.33 -11.58 11.01
N GLU A 122 -2.83 -12.82 10.91
CA GLU A 122 -3.18 -13.44 9.63
C GLU A 122 -4.61 -13.09 9.27
N PHE A 123 -4.79 -12.40 8.15
CA PHE A 123 -6.09 -12.13 7.56
C PHE A 123 -6.37 -13.11 6.42
N GLU A 124 -7.61 -13.61 6.36
CA GLU A 124 -8.07 -14.41 5.24
C GLU A 124 -8.30 -13.56 3.99
N ARG A 125 -7.85 -14.10 2.85
CA ARG A 125 -8.06 -13.53 1.53
C ARG A 125 -8.95 -14.45 0.68
N THR A 126 -10.17 -13.99 0.41
CA THR A 126 -11.17 -14.64 -0.44
C THR A 126 -11.78 -13.62 -1.41
N GLU A 127 -12.44 -14.09 -2.46
CA GLU A 127 -13.13 -13.21 -3.43
C GLU A 127 -14.26 -12.39 -2.81
N SER A 128 -14.73 -12.77 -1.62
CA SER A 128 -15.81 -12.11 -0.88
C SER A 128 -15.35 -11.00 0.06
N CYS A 129 -14.04 -10.78 0.25
CA CYS A 129 -13.51 -9.76 1.16
C CYS A 129 -12.67 -8.71 0.42
N VAL A 130 -12.34 -7.60 1.09
CA VAL A 130 -11.57 -6.48 0.52
C VAL A 130 -10.20 -6.95 0.01
N LEU A 131 -9.61 -7.95 0.66
CA LEU A 131 -8.31 -8.48 0.27
C LEU A 131 -8.33 -9.23 -1.07
N GLY A 132 -9.48 -9.78 -1.48
CA GLY A 132 -9.63 -10.45 -2.77
C GLY A 132 -10.18 -9.58 -3.90
N ASP A 133 -10.55 -8.34 -3.59
CA ASP A 133 -10.97 -7.35 -4.59
C ASP A 133 -9.73 -6.74 -5.26
N ASP A 134 -9.48 -7.17 -6.50
CA ASP A 134 -8.34 -6.72 -7.30
C ASP A 134 -8.37 -5.23 -7.65
N THR A 135 -9.49 -4.53 -7.42
CA THR A 135 -9.56 -3.06 -7.58
C THR A 135 -9.06 -2.32 -6.34
N LYS A 136 -9.14 -2.96 -5.16
CA LYS A 136 -8.80 -2.36 -3.86
C LYS A 136 -7.49 -2.83 -3.29
N THR A 137 -7.12 -4.09 -3.53
CA THR A 137 -5.95 -4.72 -2.91
C THR A 137 -5.08 -5.37 -3.98
N LYS A 138 -3.81 -4.95 -4.08
CA LYS A 138 -2.84 -5.53 -5.03
C LYS A 138 -1.45 -5.67 -4.42
N LYS A 139 -0.67 -6.56 -5.02
CA LYS A 139 0.76 -6.70 -4.76
C LYS A 139 1.51 -5.44 -5.19
N VAL A 140 2.49 -5.03 -4.39
CA VAL A 140 3.40 -3.93 -4.69
C VAL A 140 4.35 -4.31 -5.82
N ASN A 141 4.58 -3.38 -6.73
CA ASN A 141 5.57 -3.45 -7.78
C ASN A 141 6.88 -2.83 -7.29
N TYR A 142 7.95 -3.61 -7.25
CA TYR A 142 9.24 -3.17 -6.74
C TYR A 142 10.14 -2.68 -7.87
N THR A 143 10.70 -1.46 -7.73
CA THR A 143 11.55 -0.84 -8.78
C THR A 143 12.76 -0.12 -8.20
N LYS A 144 13.81 0.06 -9.01
CA LYS A 144 15.00 0.88 -8.67
C LYS A 144 14.73 2.38 -8.67
N ALA A 145 13.92 2.82 -9.61
CA ALA A 145 13.61 4.23 -9.84
C ALA A 145 12.11 4.47 -9.66
N TYR A 146 11.76 5.72 -9.34
CA TYR A 146 10.37 6.13 -9.24
C TYR A 146 9.60 5.94 -10.54
N PRO A 147 8.28 5.71 -10.46
CA PRO A 147 7.41 5.80 -11.62
C PRO A 147 7.61 7.13 -12.34
N SER A 148 7.97 7.05 -13.62
CA SER A 148 8.14 8.21 -14.48
C SER A 148 6.85 8.48 -15.24
N LEU A 149 6.23 9.62 -14.95
CA LEU A 149 4.96 10.07 -15.47
C LEU A 149 5.16 11.07 -16.62
N THR A 150 4.16 11.16 -17.50
CA THR A 150 4.08 12.17 -18.56
C THR A 150 2.82 13.01 -18.37
N PRO A 151 2.82 14.30 -18.77
CA PRO A 151 1.66 15.16 -18.58
C PRO A 151 0.36 14.68 -19.26
N ASN A 152 0.44 13.76 -20.22
CA ASN A 152 -0.73 13.18 -20.88
C ASN A 152 -1.68 12.48 -19.89
N ILE A 153 -1.24 12.16 -18.67
CA ILE A 153 -2.12 11.63 -17.61
C ILE A 153 -3.23 12.63 -17.23
N PHE A 154 -3.02 13.92 -17.44
CA PHE A 154 -3.99 14.98 -17.14
C PHE A 154 -5.11 15.09 -18.18
N ASN A 155 -5.00 14.37 -19.31
CA ASN A 155 -6.01 14.41 -20.36
C ASN A 155 -7.35 13.77 -19.94
N SER A 156 -7.37 12.94 -18.89
CA SER A 156 -8.62 12.39 -18.35
C SER A 156 -8.49 11.98 -16.88
N LYS A 157 -9.63 11.95 -16.18
CA LYS A 157 -9.69 11.47 -14.79
C LYS A 157 -9.27 9.99 -14.65
N SER A 158 -9.55 9.15 -15.64
CA SER A 158 -9.16 7.73 -15.61
C SER A 158 -7.64 7.57 -15.64
N LEU A 159 -6.97 8.24 -16.59
CA LEU A 159 -5.51 8.19 -16.72
C LEU A 159 -4.81 8.73 -15.47
N MET A 160 -5.35 9.81 -14.89
CA MET A 160 -4.84 10.36 -13.64
C MET A 160 -4.99 9.37 -12.48
N SER A 161 -6.15 8.73 -12.34
CA SER A 161 -6.40 7.74 -11.29
C SER A 161 -5.51 6.49 -11.45
N GLU A 162 -5.33 6.02 -12.68
CA GLU A 162 -4.41 4.91 -13.00
C GLU A 162 -2.95 5.27 -12.68
N ALA A 163 -2.53 6.50 -12.99
CA ALA A 163 -1.21 6.99 -12.66
C ALA A 163 -1.01 7.11 -11.14
N GLN A 164 -2.01 7.58 -10.39
CA GLN A 164 -1.97 7.64 -8.92
C GLN A 164 -1.82 6.24 -8.34
N LEU A 165 -2.67 5.29 -8.75
CA LEU A 165 -2.55 3.90 -8.30
C LEU A 165 -1.20 3.28 -8.68
N ARG A 166 -0.67 3.56 -9.87
CA ARG A 166 0.67 3.11 -10.27
C ARG A 166 1.74 3.62 -9.29
N VAL A 167 1.65 4.88 -8.86
CA VAL A 167 2.58 5.44 -7.86
C VAL A 167 2.42 4.75 -6.52
N LEU A 168 1.19 4.67 -6.01
CA LEU A 168 0.91 4.10 -4.69
C LEU A 168 1.25 2.60 -4.58
N TYR A 169 1.14 1.86 -5.69
CA TYR A 169 1.56 0.45 -5.76
C TYR A 169 3.04 0.26 -6.12
N THR A 170 3.85 1.30 -6.21
CA THR A 170 5.29 1.16 -6.47
C THR A 170 6.11 1.46 -5.22
N LYS A 171 7.11 0.60 -4.94
CA LYS A 171 8.05 0.77 -3.83
C LYS A 171 9.47 0.48 -4.29
N SER A 172 10.46 1.03 -3.59
CA SER A 172 11.87 0.73 -3.84
C SER A 172 12.14 -0.77 -3.70
N GLU A 173 12.92 -1.34 -4.63
CA GLU A 173 13.32 -2.75 -4.60
C GLU A 173 14.12 -3.15 -3.36
N GLN A 174 14.69 -2.18 -2.63
CA GLN A 174 15.36 -2.41 -1.36
C GLN A 174 14.41 -2.97 -0.28
N TRP A 175 13.10 -2.77 -0.44
CA TRP A 175 12.04 -3.30 0.43
C TRP A 175 11.33 -4.51 -0.16
N SER A 176 11.88 -5.14 -1.21
CA SER A 176 11.24 -6.29 -1.88
C SER A 176 11.07 -7.52 -0.99
N TYR A 177 11.86 -7.64 0.07
CA TYR A 177 11.74 -8.71 1.07
C TYR A 177 10.43 -8.65 1.86
N GLU A 178 9.72 -7.52 1.87
CA GLU A 178 8.44 -7.40 2.58
C GLU A 178 7.32 -8.19 1.90
N TYR A 179 7.47 -8.51 0.61
CA TYR A 179 6.44 -9.12 -0.23
C TYR A 179 5.07 -8.42 -0.04
N GLU A 180 5.09 -7.10 -0.15
CA GLU A 180 4.02 -6.22 0.29
C GLU A 180 2.80 -6.30 -0.64
N TRP A 181 1.63 -6.30 -0.02
CA TRP A 181 0.33 -6.07 -0.61
C TRP A 181 -0.25 -4.81 0.02
N ARG A 182 -0.80 -3.91 -0.81
CA ARG A 182 -1.45 -2.69 -0.35
C ARG A 182 -2.94 -2.78 -0.61
N SER A 183 -3.72 -2.40 0.39
CA SER A 183 -5.14 -2.05 0.23
C SER A 183 -5.29 -0.54 0.37
N PHE A 184 -6.12 0.09 -0.47
CA PHE A 184 -6.32 1.54 -0.46
C PHE A 184 -7.75 1.96 -0.19
N ILE A 185 -7.87 3.09 0.50
CA ILE A 185 -9.11 3.87 0.60
C ILE A 185 -8.85 5.32 0.19
N ILE A 186 -9.91 6.00 -0.21
CA ILE A 186 -9.88 7.46 -0.41
C ILE A 186 -10.07 8.10 0.96
N ASN A 187 -9.31 9.15 1.25
CA ASN A 187 -9.27 9.85 2.55
C ASN A 187 -8.74 8.94 3.66
N GLY A 188 -7.42 8.78 3.70
CA GLY A 188 -6.73 8.05 4.75
C GLY A 188 -6.74 8.74 6.10
N GLY A 189 -5.96 8.19 7.04
CA GLY A 189 -5.96 8.70 8.41
C GLY A 189 -7.20 8.29 9.19
N THR A 190 -7.94 7.28 8.71
CA THR A 190 -9.17 6.78 9.32
C THR A 190 -9.01 5.35 9.81
N VAL A 191 -9.91 4.97 10.72
CA VAL A 191 -10.04 3.60 11.21
C VAL A 191 -11.23 2.96 10.51
N GLU A 192 -10.96 1.89 9.77
CA GLU A 192 -11.95 1.14 8.99
C GLU A 192 -12.17 -0.25 9.58
N ARG A 193 -13.16 -0.99 9.11
CA ARG A 193 -13.27 -2.43 9.43
C ARG A 193 -12.06 -3.20 8.88
N ILE A 194 -11.63 -4.26 9.56
CA ILE A 194 -10.59 -5.16 9.03
C ILE A 194 -10.97 -5.67 7.62
N PRO A 195 -9.98 -5.80 6.71
CA PRO A 195 -10.25 -6.08 5.29
C PRO A 195 -10.59 -7.55 4.99
N GLY A 196 -10.44 -8.42 5.99
CA GLY A 196 -10.77 -9.84 5.97
C GLY A 196 -10.85 -10.38 7.40
N ARG A 197 -11.40 -11.58 7.62
CA ARG A 197 -11.46 -12.17 8.96
C ARG A 197 -10.06 -12.47 9.49
N ILE A 198 -9.87 -12.36 10.80
CA ILE A 198 -8.65 -12.86 11.46
C ILE A 198 -8.70 -14.38 11.46
N LYS A 199 -7.74 -15.00 10.77
CA LYS A 199 -7.63 -16.45 10.61
C LYS A 199 -6.72 -17.07 11.66
N SER A 200 -5.67 -16.37 12.07
CA SER A 200 -4.80 -16.75 13.18
C SER A 200 -4.01 -15.56 13.71
N ILE A 201 -3.41 -15.72 14.89
CA ILE A 201 -2.43 -14.78 15.43
C ILE A 201 -1.15 -15.53 15.74
N ILE A 202 -0.03 -14.98 15.29
CA ILE A 202 1.29 -15.55 15.44
C ILE A 202 2.10 -14.61 16.33
N PHE A 203 2.66 -15.10 17.43
CA PHE A 203 3.56 -14.35 18.30
C PHE A 203 5.00 -14.50 17.85
N GLY A 204 5.78 -13.44 18.01
CA GLY A 204 7.21 -13.47 17.77
C GLY A 204 7.94 -14.37 18.77
N ASN A 205 9.15 -14.79 18.39
CA ASN A 205 9.97 -15.70 19.21
C ASN A 205 10.29 -15.15 20.60
N ARG A 206 10.33 -13.81 20.75
CA ARG A 206 10.65 -13.11 22.00
C ARG A 206 9.40 -12.57 22.71
N ALA A 207 8.20 -12.86 22.21
CA ALA A 207 6.96 -12.44 22.86
C ALA A 207 6.85 -13.01 24.28
N SER A 208 6.47 -12.15 25.22
CA SER A 208 6.34 -12.51 26.63
C SER A 208 5.10 -13.37 26.88
N ASN A 209 5.10 -14.19 27.94
CA ASN A 209 3.93 -14.97 28.30
C ASN A 209 2.75 -14.07 28.72
N SER A 210 3.03 -12.91 29.34
CA SER A 210 2.02 -11.92 29.69
C SER A 210 1.28 -11.38 28.46
N ASP A 211 2.01 -11.06 27.39
CA ASP A 211 1.41 -10.57 26.15
C ASP A 211 0.56 -11.66 25.46
N ILE A 212 1.08 -12.89 25.44
CA ILE A 212 0.36 -14.05 24.92
C ILE A 212 -0.95 -14.24 25.70
N ASP A 213 -0.90 -14.13 27.03
CA ASP A 213 -2.05 -14.29 27.90
C ASP A 213 -3.11 -13.20 27.70
N ILE A 214 -2.69 -11.96 27.48
CA ILE A 214 -3.60 -10.85 27.16
C ILE A 214 -4.36 -11.15 25.87
N ILE A 215 -3.64 -11.45 24.79
CA ILE A 215 -4.28 -11.73 23.50
C ILE A 215 -5.16 -12.99 23.58
N ARG A 216 -4.70 -14.03 24.26
CA ARG A 216 -5.46 -15.25 24.51
C ARG A 216 -6.80 -14.96 25.17
N LYS A 217 -6.84 -14.06 26.15
CA LYS A 217 -8.10 -13.63 26.79
C LYS A 217 -9.00 -12.85 25.83
N ILE A 218 -8.42 -11.97 25.01
CA ILE A 218 -9.18 -11.15 24.04
C ILE A 218 -9.88 -12.02 22.98
N VAL A 219 -9.24 -13.12 22.55
CA VAL A 219 -9.78 -13.98 21.49
C VAL A 219 -10.47 -15.25 21.99
N ALA A 220 -10.67 -15.39 23.31
CA ALA A 220 -11.15 -16.63 23.94
C ALA A 220 -12.43 -17.18 23.30
N ASP A 221 -13.38 -16.30 22.97
CA ASP A 221 -14.69 -16.69 22.43
C ASP A 221 -14.73 -16.80 20.90
N ARG A 222 -13.60 -16.59 20.21
CA ARG A 222 -13.55 -16.44 18.74
C ARG A 222 -12.91 -17.61 18.01
N ASN A 223 -12.46 -18.64 18.71
CA ASN A 223 -11.80 -19.83 18.14
C ASN A 223 -10.68 -19.46 17.13
N ILE A 224 -9.90 -18.43 17.44
CA ILE A 224 -8.78 -17.99 16.61
C ILE A 224 -7.53 -18.77 17.06
N PRO A 225 -6.94 -19.61 16.19
CA PRO A 225 -5.72 -20.34 16.50
C PRO A 225 -4.57 -19.40 16.83
N LEU A 226 -3.79 -19.78 17.84
CA LEU A 226 -2.62 -19.02 18.28
C LEU A 226 -1.36 -19.83 18.02
N PHE A 227 -0.33 -19.15 17.51
CA PHE A 227 0.98 -19.75 17.23
C PHE A 227 2.09 -18.93 17.86
N LYS A 228 3.20 -19.58 18.22
CA LYS A 228 4.45 -18.89 18.59
C LYS A 228 5.56 -19.28 17.63
N ALA A 229 6.25 -18.28 17.08
CA ALA A 229 7.43 -18.50 16.26
C ALA A 229 8.59 -19.03 17.14
N SER A 230 9.34 -20.00 16.62
CA SER A 230 10.59 -20.48 17.19
C SER A 230 11.67 -20.51 16.12
N LEU A 231 12.93 -20.39 16.53
CA LEU A 231 14.06 -20.53 15.61
C LEU A 231 14.12 -21.96 15.04
N LYS A 232 14.42 -22.07 13.75
CA LYS A 232 14.73 -23.35 13.10
C LYS A 232 16.18 -23.72 13.43
N SER A 233 16.41 -24.99 13.77
CA SER A 233 17.77 -25.47 14.01
C SER A 233 18.56 -25.52 12.69
N GLY A 234 19.78 -25.00 12.70
CA GLY A 234 20.74 -25.11 11.60
C GLY A 234 20.49 -24.20 10.38
N ASP A 235 19.58 -23.21 10.47
CA ASP A 235 19.25 -22.31 9.36
C ASP A 235 18.59 -21.00 9.86
N PHE A 236 18.67 -19.91 9.09
CA PHE A 236 18.06 -18.60 9.38
C PHE A 236 16.56 -18.58 9.06
N GLY A 237 15.79 -19.44 9.74
CA GLY A 237 14.36 -19.60 9.51
C GLY A 237 13.53 -19.67 10.79
N LEU A 238 12.22 -19.46 10.63
CA LEU A 238 11.23 -19.58 11.70
C LEU A 238 10.31 -20.79 11.49
N LYS A 239 10.07 -21.53 12.58
CA LYS A 239 9.01 -22.54 12.69
C LYS A 239 7.86 -21.94 13.50
N LEU A 240 6.62 -22.22 13.11
CA LEU A 240 5.44 -21.81 13.87
C LEU A 240 4.91 -23.00 14.66
N ASN A 241 4.80 -22.85 15.97
CA ASN A 241 4.27 -23.89 16.86
C ASN A 241 2.90 -23.45 17.36
N LYS A 242 1.89 -24.29 17.17
CA LYS A 242 0.54 -24.03 17.66
C LYS A 242 0.54 -24.08 19.19
N ILE A 243 -0.06 -23.08 19.83
CA ILE A 243 -0.18 -22.99 21.29
C ILE A 243 -1.65 -23.07 21.75
N ILE A 244 -2.62 -22.81 20.85
CA ILE A 244 -4.07 -23.04 21.01
C ILE A 244 -4.66 -23.42 19.65
#